data_AF-A0AAW1HNL0-F1
#
_entry.id   AF-A0AAW1HNL0-F1
#
_cell.length_a   1.000
_cell.length_b   1.000
_cell.length_c   1.000
_cell.angle_alpha   90.00
_cell.angle_beta   90.00
_cell.angle_gamma   90.00
#
_symmetry.space_group_name_H-M   'P 1'
#
loop_
_entity.id
_entity.type
_entity.pdbx_description
1 polymer ?
#
loop_
_entity_poly.entity_id
_entity_poly.type
_entity_poly.pdbx_seq_one_letter_code
_entity_poly.pdbx_strand_id
1 'polypeptide(L)'
;MLFTLLRHRRRPAPPHTIHVRRLRSEATLEAIAKAAEEKTAVVALYNYPSFSGAFSALFAHLYHSTLQIPCLLLPFSSVVPFRVDDLCFEGLKKCYFLDFIGPDGFARELSRRTACEVICFDHRKTTLSKVPSFEDFAEEITFHVDVRKSSSRAVYEYFSSKVNSSTSREDNVVADSLLKSDDQLRIEMLLNYLEDGDLRQWRLPEIRAFNVGISEWRSKMNCITNPHV
;
A
#
# COMPACT_ATOMS: atom_id res chain seq x y z
N MET A 1 -71.53 -19.03 14.19
CA MET A 1 -70.40 -18.08 14.37
C MET A 1 -69.15 -18.73 13.82
N LEU A 2 -68.72 -18.35 12.62
CA LEU A 2 -67.52 -18.87 11.96
C LEU A 2 -66.45 -17.77 12.04
N PHE A 3 -65.40 -17.96 12.86
CA PHE A 3 -64.29 -17.01 12.93
C PHE A 3 -63.22 -17.39 11.91
N THR A 4 -63.06 -16.53 10.90
CA THR A 4 -62.04 -16.61 9.86
C THR A 4 -60.71 -16.06 10.40
N LEU A 5 -59.72 -16.93 10.63
CA LEU A 5 -58.35 -16.54 10.96
C LEU A 5 -57.59 -16.12 9.69
N LEU A 6 -57.54 -14.81 9.44
CA LEU A 6 -56.66 -14.20 8.44
C LEU A 6 -55.19 -14.36 8.87
N ARG A 7 -54.49 -15.33 8.28
CA ARG A 7 -53.02 -15.39 8.35
C ARG A 7 -52.43 -14.25 7.52
N HIS A 8 -51.93 -13.22 8.18
CA HIS A 8 -51.02 -12.25 7.56
C HIS A 8 -49.78 -12.98 7.02
N ARG A 9 -49.72 -13.16 5.70
CA ARG A 9 -48.47 -13.50 5.00
C ARG A 9 -47.52 -12.33 5.18
N ARG A 10 -46.55 -12.46 6.10
CA ARG A 10 -45.38 -11.58 6.13
C ARG A 10 -44.68 -11.69 4.78
N ARG A 11 -44.55 -10.55 4.07
CA ARG A 11 -43.71 -10.47 2.88
C ARG A 11 -42.27 -10.82 3.31
N PRO A 12 -41.54 -11.67 2.57
CA PRO A 12 -40.12 -11.87 2.82
C PRO A 12 -39.40 -10.52 2.66
N ALA A 13 -38.52 -10.20 3.61
CA ALA A 13 -37.64 -9.04 3.48
C ALA A 13 -36.81 -9.20 2.19
N PRO A 14 -36.56 -8.10 1.45
CA PRO A 14 -35.69 -8.18 0.29
C PRO A 14 -34.31 -8.70 0.72
N PRO A 15 -33.65 -9.53 -0.11
CA PRO A 15 -32.31 -10.00 0.21
C PRO A 15 -31.40 -8.79 0.38
N HIS A 16 -30.78 -8.67 1.56
CA HIS A 16 -29.72 -7.71 1.76
C HIS A 16 -28.61 -8.03 0.75
N THR A 17 -28.48 -7.21 -0.28
CA THR A 17 -27.29 -7.20 -1.14
C THR A 17 -26.12 -6.84 -0.24
N ILE A 18 -25.32 -7.84 0.13
CA ILE A 18 -24.02 -7.62 0.74
C ILE A 18 -23.18 -6.91 -0.32
N HIS A 19 -23.16 -5.58 -0.28
CA HIS A 19 -22.20 -4.81 -1.05
C HIS A 19 -20.82 -5.10 -0.49
N VAL A 20 -20.13 -6.08 -1.08
CA VAL A 20 -18.71 -6.31 -0.83
C VAL A 20 -18.00 -5.00 -1.20
N ARG A 21 -17.44 -4.30 -0.20
CA ARG A 21 -16.64 -3.11 -0.44
C ARG A 21 -15.45 -3.48 -1.32
N ARG A 22 -15.18 -2.66 -2.34
CA ARG A 22 -14.03 -2.80 -3.25
C ARG A 22 -13.10 -1.64 -3.00
N LEU A 23 -11.79 -1.84 -3.16
CA LEU A 23 -10.83 -0.76 -2.97
C LEU A 23 -10.91 0.32 -4.05
N ARG A 24 -11.34 -0.04 -5.26
CA ARG A 24 -11.80 0.92 -6.28
C ARG A 24 -13.25 1.34 -5.98
N SER A 25 -13.45 2.06 -4.88
CA SER A 25 -14.74 2.61 -4.45
C SER A 25 -14.98 4.03 -4.98
N GLU A 26 -16.21 4.53 -4.92
CA GLU A 26 -16.52 5.93 -5.27
C GLU A 26 -15.68 6.93 -4.47
N ALA A 27 -15.53 6.74 -3.15
CA ALA A 27 -14.69 7.61 -2.32
C ALA A 27 -13.22 7.59 -2.75
N THR A 28 -12.74 6.45 -3.25
CA THR A 28 -11.37 6.32 -3.76
C THR A 28 -11.21 7.02 -5.10
N LEU A 29 -12.20 6.91 -5.98
CA LEU A 29 -12.22 7.62 -7.27
C LEU A 29 -12.36 9.13 -7.08
N GLU A 30 -13.11 9.58 -6.07
CA GLU A 30 -13.21 10.98 -5.67
C GLU A 30 -11.87 11.50 -5.13
N ALA A 31 -11.18 10.73 -4.29
CA ALA A 31 -9.84 11.10 -3.82
C ALA A 31 -8.81 11.22 -4.95
N ILE A 32 -8.90 10.33 -5.95
CA ILE A 32 -8.10 10.39 -7.17
C ILE A 32 -8.45 11.64 -7.99
N ALA A 33 -9.75 11.93 -8.19
CA ALA A 33 -10.20 13.09 -8.95
C ALA A 33 -9.71 14.39 -8.29
N LYS A 34 -9.83 14.49 -6.96
CA LYS A 34 -9.27 15.60 -6.19
C LYS A 34 -7.76 15.73 -6.36
N ALA A 35 -7.03 14.62 -6.29
CA ALA A 35 -5.59 14.64 -6.50
C ALA A 35 -5.20 15.08 -7.93
N ALA A 36 -6.02 14.76 -8.93
CA ALA A 36 -5.86 15.23 -10.30
C ALA A 36 -6.10 16.74 -10.43
N GLU A 37 -7.16 17.27 -9.81
CA GLU A 37 -7.45 18.71 -9.76
C GLU A 37 -6.32 19.49 -9.08
N GLU A 38 -5.80 18.95 -7.97
CA GLU A 38 -4.68 19.52 -7.21
C GLU A 38 -3.30 19.25 -7.84
N LYS A 39 -3.24 18.53 -8.97
CA LYS A 39 -2.01 18.11 -9.67
C LYS A 39 -1.00 17.45 -8.73
N THR A 40 -1.48 16.56 -7.86
CA THR A 40 -0.66 15.84 -6.87
C THR A 40 0.47 15.08 -7.56
N ALA A 41 1.72 15.43 -7.25
CA ALA A 41 2.89 14.90 -7.95
C ALA A 41 3.21 13.44 -7.58
N VAL A 42 2.70 12.94 -6.45
CA VAL A 42 3.09 11.65 -5.88
C VAL A 42 1.88 10.81 -5.51
N VAL A 43 1.86 9.57 -5.99
CA VAL A 43 0.91 8.54 -5.57
C VAL A 43 1.66 7.35 -4.99
N ALA A 44 1.18 6.77 -3.89
CA ALA A 44 1.68 5.50 -3.39
C ALA A 44 0.53 4.49 -3.29
N LEU A 45 0.63 3.43 -4.08
CA LEU A 45 -0.25 2.27 -4.00
C LEU A 45 0.39 1.28 -3.03
N TYR A 46 -0.38 0.73 -2.10
CA TYR A 46 0.14 -0.28 -1.17
C TYR A 46 -0.73 -1.53 -1.12
N ASN A 47 -0.09 -2.69 -1.05
CA ASN A 47 -0.77 -3.97 -1.00
C ASN A 47 -1.69 -4.04 0.24
N TYR A 48 -2.96 -4.35 0.02
CA TYR A 48 -3.99 -4.41 1.05
C TYR A 48 -4.84 -5.69 0.93
N PRO A 49 -5.11 -6.38 2.06
CA PRO A 49 -4.63 -6.11 3.42
C PRO A 49 -3.23 -6.70 3.65
N SER A 50 -2.23 -5.85 3.88
CA SER A 50 -0.87 -6.27 4.25
C SER A 50 -0.31 -5.31 5.31
N PHE A 51 0.25 -5.85 6.39
CA PHE A 51 0.99 -5.02 7.35
C PHE A 51 2.28 -4.49 6.73
N SER A 52 3.00 -5.33 5.95
CA SER A 52 4.18 -4.87 5.21
C SER A 52 3.81 -3.72 4.26
N GLY A 53 2.68 -3.83 3.55
CA GLY A 53 2.14 -2.76 2.71
C GLY A 53 1.75 -1.50 3.49
N ALA A 54 1.03 -1.64 4.60
CA ALA A 54 0.61 -0.52 5.43
C ALA A 54 1.79 0.25 6.05
N PHE A 55 2.80 -0.46 6.58
CA PHE A 55 4.02 0.18 7.10
C PHE A 55 4.84 0.82 5.98
N SER A 56 4.91 0.20 4.81
CA SER A 56 5.53 0.83 3.64
C SER A 56 4.83 2.16 3.28
N ALA A 57 3.50 2.19 3.29
CA ALA A 57 2.73 3.41 3.04
C ALA A 57 2.96 4.48 4.11
N LEU A 58 3.10 4.08 5.38
CA LEU A 58 3.49 4.97 6.47
C LEU A 58 4.86 5.62 6.22
N PHE A 59 5.88 4.85 5.79
CA PHE A 59 7.20 5.43 5.52
C PHE A 59 7.19 6.38 4.31
N ALA A 60 6.43 6.05 3.27
CA ALA A 60 6.21 6.97 2.15
C ALA A 60 5.54 8.27 2.62
N HIS A 61 4.51 8.17 3.47
CA HIS A 61 3.85 9.33 4.06
C HIS A 61 4.84 10.19 4.85
N LEU A 62 5.57 9.60 5.79
CA LEU A 62 6.53 10.32 6.63
C LEU A 62 7.59 11.04 5.80
N TYR A 63 8.14 10.38 4.77
CA TYR A 63 9.12 11.00 3.89
C TYR A 63 8.56 12.21 3.14
N HIS A 64 7.40 12.04 2.50
CA HIS A 64 6.80 13.12 1.72
C HIS A 64 6.26 14.27 2.58
N SER A 65 5.74 13.96 3.78
CA SER A 65 5.36 14.97 4.77
C SER A 65 6.55 15.80 5.25
N THR A 66 7.71 15.18 5.46
CA THR A 66 8.95 15.89 5.80
C THR A 66 9.37 16.87 4.71
N LEU A 67 9.13 16.54 3.44
CA LEU A 67 9.40 17.42 2.30
C LEU A 67 8.26 18.41 2.00
N GLN A 68 7.16 18.38 2.75
CA GLN A 68 5.94 19.13 2.47
C GLN A 68 5.37 18.88 1.06
N ILE A 69 5.58 17.68 0.52
CA ILE A 69 5.07 17.26 -0.79
C ILE A 69 3.79 16.45 -0.56
N PRO A 70 2.64 16.85 -1.14
CA PRO A 70 1.43 16.04 -1.11
C PRO A 70 1.65 14.66 -1.74
N CYS A 71 1.21 13.61 -1.04
CA CYS A 71 1.30 12.23 -1.49
C CYS A 71 -0.05 11.54 -1.27
N LEU A 72 -0.69 11.09 -2.35
CA LEU A 72 -1.93 10.34 -2.28
C LEU A 72 -1.63 8.86 -2.01
N LEU A 73 -2.05 8.36 -0.86
CA LEU A 73 -1.91 6.95 -0.49
C LEU A 73 -3.19 6.19 -0.82
N LEU A 74 -3.09 5.13 -1.62
CA LEU A 74 -4.25 4.32 -2.03
C LEU A 74 -4.02 2.85 -1.70
N PRO A 75 -4.97 2.18 -1.01
CA PRO A 75 -4.90 0.75 -0.83
C PRO A 75 -5.12 0.06 -2.20
N PHE A 76 -4.29 -0.93 -2.49
CA PHE A 76 -4.33 -1.73 -3.70
C PHE A 76 -4.65 -3.18 -3.36
N SER A 77 -5.57 -3.79 -4.12
CA SER A 77 -5.85 -5.22 -4.02
C SER A 77 -5.83 -5.82 -5.42
N SER A 78 -5.33 -7.04 -5.52
CA SER A 78 -5.45 -7.85 -6.73
C SER A 78 -6.92 -8.25 -7.01
N VAL A 79 -7.80 -8.12 -6.02
CA VAL A 79 -9.24 -8.36 -6.15
C VAL A 79 -9.91 -7.06 -6.60
N VAL A 80 -10.05 -6.88 -7.92
CA VAL A 80 -10.50 -5.64 -8.58
C VAL A 80 -9.48 -4.49 -8.45
N PRO A 81 -8.36 -4.57 -9.18
CA PRO A 81 -7.32 -3.54 -9.15
C PRO A 81 -7.80 -2.23 -9.77
N PHE A 82 -7.10 -1.13 -9.48
CA PHE A 82 -7.25 0.11 -10.26
C PHE A 82 -6.95 -0.17 -11.73
N ARG A 83 -7.59 0.61 -12.59
CA ARG A 83 -7.23 0.73 -14.01
C ARG A 83 -6.15 1.79 -14.13
N VAL A 84 -5.34 1.68 -15.18
CA VAL A 84 -4.35 2.73 -15.49
C VAL A 84 -5.05 4.08 -15.72
N ASP A 85 -6.21 4.07 -16.38
CA ASP A 85 -7.04 5.27 -16.58
C ASP A 85 -7.44 5.96 -15.28
N ASP A 86 -7.60 5.22 -14.18
CA ASP A 86 -7.94 5.83 -12.90
C ASP A 86 -6.77 6.70 -12.39
N LEU A 87 -5.51 6.35 -12.71
CA LEU A 87 -4.32 7.02 -12.18
C LEU A 87 -3.65 7.94 -13.22
N CYS A 88 -4.16 7.98 -14.45
CA CYS A 88 -3.63 8.81 -15.53
C CYS A 88 -4.18 10.24 -15.46
N PHE A 89 -3.56 11.07 -14.62
CA PHE A 89 -3.86 12.50 -14.56
C PHE A 89 -2.60 13.36 -14.75
N GLU A 90 -2.81 14.60 -15.20
CA GLU A 90 -1.73 15.57 -15.41
C GLU A 90 -1.06 15.94 -14.08
N GLY A 91 0.26 16.00 -14.07
CA GLY A 91 1.03 16.40 -12.89
C GLY A 91 1.63 15.25 -12.10
N LEU A 92 1.17 14.01 -12.29
CA LEU A 92 1.78 12.83 -11.67
C LEU A 92 3.24 12.69 -12.09
N LYS A 93 4.17 12.74 -11.12
CA LYS A 93 5.62 12.60 -11.34
C LYS A 93 6.20 11.30 -10.81
N LYS A 94 5.64 10.78 -9.72
CA LYS A 94 6.15 9.58 -9.07
C LYS A 94 5.02 8.68 -8.58
N CYS A 95 5.13 7.38 -8.86
CA CYS A 95 4.21 6.38 -8.34
C CYS A 95 4.98 5.26 -7.62
N TYR A 96 4.68 5.02 -6.35
CA TYR A 96 5.25 3.91 -5.59
C TYR A 96 4.30 2.72 -5.55
N PHE A 97 4.80 1.53 -5.84
CA PHE A 97 4.09 0.27 -5.59
C PHE A 97 4.73 -0.41 -4.38
N LEU A 98 3.99 -0.48 -3.27
CA LEU A 98 4.51 -0.86 -1.97
C LEU A 98 4.00 -2.24 -1.58
N ASP A 99 4.91 -3.22 -1.44
CA ASP A 99 4.62 -4.63 -1.16
C ASP A 99 3.95 -5.40 -2.33
N PHE A 100 4.17 -4.93 -3.57
CA PHE A 100 3.78 -5.58 -4.83
C PHE A 100 4.42 -4.88 -6.05
N ILE A 101 4.36 -5.51 -7.24
CA ILE A 101 4.81 -4.93 -8.52
C ILE A 101 3.68 -4.64 -9.52
N GLY A 102 2.43 -4.85 -9.11
CA GLY A 102 1.25 -4.70 -9.96
C GLY A 102 0.99 -5.89 -10.91
N PRO A 103 -0.15 -5.89 -11.61
CA PRO A 103 -0.42 -6.80 -12.72
C PRO A 103 0.55 -6.59 -13.89
N ASP A 104 0.72 -7.62 -14.71
CA ASP A 104 1.62 -7.57 -15.87
C ASP A 104 1.26 -6.39 -16.80
N GLY A 105 2.26 -5.56 -17.15
CA GLY A 105 2.09 -4.37 -17.98
C GLY A 105 1.52 -3.14 -17.26
N PHE A 106 0.98 -3.25 -16.05
CA PHE A 106 0.33 -2.14 -15.34
C PHE A 106 1.30 -0.98 -15.05
N ALA A 107 2.46 -1.28 -14.45
CA ALA A 107 3.50 -0.27 -14.16
C ALA A 107 3.98 0.43 -15.44
N ARG A 108 4.21 -0.35 -16.50
CA ARG A 108 4.70 0.13 -17.80
C ARG A 108 3.70 1.05 -18.47
N GLU A 109 2.44 0.65 -18.51
CA GLU A 109 1.40 1.45 -19.14
C GLU A 109 1.11 2.74 -18.35
N LEU A 110 1.17 2.69 -17.02
CA LEU A 110 1.08 3.89 -16.19
C LEU A 110 2.22 4.85 -16.49
N SER A 111 3.47 4.38 -16.39
CA SER A 111 4.66 5.20 -16.66
C SER A 111 4.63 5.82 -18.07
N ARG A 112 4.31 5.01 -19.09
CA ARG A 112 4.22 5.47 -20.49
C ARG A 112 3.18 6.57 -20.69
N ARG A 113 2.01 6.47 -20.03
CA ARG A 113 0.90 7.41 -20.23
C ARG A 113 1.03 8.71 -19.44
N THR A 114 1.74 8.69 -18.31
CA THR A 114 1.90 9.87 -17.45
C THR A 114 3.31 10.45 -17.46
N ALA A 115 4.27 9.73 -18.06
CA ALA A 115 5.70 9.99 -17.94
C ALA A 115 6.19 10.03 -16.48
N CYS A 116 5.49 9.33 -15.55
CA CYS A 116 5.90 9.26 -14.16
C CYS A 116 6.95 8.17 -13.93
N GLU A 117 7.86 8.42 -12.99
CA GLU A 117 8.76 7.41 -12.44
C GLU A 117 7.93 6.42 -11.59
N VAL A 118 8.06 5.12 -11.86
CA VAL A 118 7.39 4.07 -11.09
C VAL A 118 8.42 3.29 -10.29
N ILE A 119 8.27 3.22 -8.97
CA ILE A 119 9.20 2.54 -8.07
C ILE A 119 8.46 1.43 -7.34
N CYS A 120 8.84 0.18 -7.59
CA CYS A 120 8.16 -0.98 -7.04
C CYS A 120 8.99 -1.67 -5.96
N PHE A 121 8.35 -2.10 -4.88
CA PHE A 121 8.95 -2.85 -3.79
C PHE A 121 8.17 -4.15 -3.57
N ASP A 122 8.87 -5.29 -3.53
CA ASP A 122 8.30 -6.58 -3.16
C ASP A 122 9.41 -7.46 -2.54
N HIS A 123 9.03 -8.53 -1.87
CA HIS A 123 9.96 -9.49 -1.26
C HIS A 123 9.62 -10.94 -1.65
N ARG A 124 8.52 -11.16 -2.38
CA ARG A 124 8.07 -12.50 -2.74
C ARG A 124 8.91 -13.11 -3.86
N LYS A 125 9.31 -14.37 -3.69
CA LYS A 125 9.98 -15.15 -4.74
C LYS A 125 9.18 -15.23 -6.04
N THR A 126 7.85 -15.30 -5.94
CA THR A 126 6.93 -15.31 -7.09
C THR A 126 6.93 -14.01 -7.88
N THR A 127 7.35 -12.92 -7.25
CA THR A 127 7.46 -11.61 -7.88
C THR A 127 8.79 -11.47 -8.61
N LEU A 128 9.87 -12.02 -8.06
CA LEU A 128 11.19 -11.99 -8.68
C LEU A 128 11.19 -12.58 -10.10
N SER A 129 10.41 -13.64 -10.35
CA SER A 129 10.27 -14.24 -11.68
C SER A 129 9.50 -13.38 -12.69
N LYS A 130 8.84 -12.31 -12.24
CA LYS A 130 8.06 -11.38 -13.08
C LYS A 130 8.79 -10.07 -13.36
N VAL A 131 9.91 -9.84 -12.68
CA VAL A 131 10.76 -8.67 -12.95
C VAL A 131 11.39 -8.90 -14.32
N PRO A 132 11.26 -7.95 -15.27
CA PRO A 132 11.92 -8.06 -16.56
C PRO A 132 13.44 -8.26 -16.40
N SER A 133 14.07 -8.99 -17.33
CA SER A 133 15.53 -9.01 -17.41
C SER A 133 16.07 -7.61 -17.65
N PHE A 134 17.34 -7.37 -17.26
CA PHE A 134 17.98 -6.05 -17.37
C PHE A 134 17.94 -5.41 -18.76
N GLU A 135 17.80 -6.23 -19.80
CA GLU A 135 17.75 -5.83 -21.20
C GLU A 135 16.38 -5.24 -21.64
N ASP A 136 15.33 -5.39 -20.83
CA ASP A 136 13.95 -4.96 -21.11
C ASP A 136 13.46 -3.80 -20.21
N PHE A 137 14.34 -3.16 -19.43
CA PHE A 137 13.96 -2.07 -18.55
C PHE A 137 13.65 -0.78 -19.34
N ALA A 138 12.45 -0.24 -19.11
CA ALA A 138 12.22 1.18 -19.34
C ALA A 138 12.90 1.97 -18.22
N GLU A 139 13.68 3.00 -18.53
CA GLU A 139 14.48 3.77 -17.57
C GLU A 139 13.62 4.38 -16.44
N GLU A 140 12.32 4.53 -16.67
CA GLU A 140 11.36 5.14 -15.76
C GLU A 140 10.77 4.18 -14.71
N ILE A 141 11.11 2.87 -14.74
CA ILE A 141 10.61 1.88 -13.78
C ILE A 141 11.75 1.23 -13.02
N THR A 142 11.75 1.40 -11.69
CA THR A 142 12.73 0.80 -10.78
C THR A 142 12.09 -0.30 -9.96
N PHE A 143 12.73 -1.48 -9.92
CA PHE A 143 12.29 -2.62 -9.11
C PHE A 143 13.25 -2.89 -7.95
N HIS A 144 12.75 -2.76 -6.73
CA HIS A 144 13.41 -3.16 -5.49
C HIS A 144 12.78 -4.46 -4.98
N VAL A 145 13.11 -5.58 -5.62
CA VAL A 145 12.65 -6.91 -5.21
C VAL A 145 13.78 -7.65 -4.49
N ASP A 146 13.67 -7.79 -3.16
CA ASP A 146 14.67 -8.50 -2.35
C ASP A 146 14.00 -9.63 -1.56
N VAL A 147 14.35 -10.88 -1.87
CA VAL A 147 13.81 -12.06 -1.20
C VAL A 147 14.42 -12.34 0.18
N ARG A 148 15.39 -11.52 0.61
CA ARG A 148 16.09 -11.62 1.91
C ARG A 148 15.63 -10.57 2.91
N LYS A 149 14.76 -9.66 2.52
CA LYS A 149 14.32 -8.49 3.28
C LYS A 149 12.83 -8.29 3.08
N SER A 150 12.08 -7.89 4.10
CA SER A 150 10.66 -7.58 3.90
C SER A 150 10.48 -6.28 3.11
N SER A 151 9.34 -6.12 2.44
CA SER A 151 9.05 -4.89 1.70
C SER A 151 9.01 -3.67 2.62
N SER A 152 8.41 -3.79 3.81
CA SER A 152 8.41 -2.72 4.81
C SER A 152 9.82 -2.30 5.24
N ARG A 153 10.74 -3.24 5.45
CA ARG A 153 12.14 -2.92 5.75
C ARG A 153 12.84 -2.23 4.57
N ALA A 154 12.70 -2.77 3.37
CA ALA A 154 13.33 -2.20 2.17
C ALA A 154 12.85 -0.76 1.91
N VAL A 155 11.56 -0.50 2.10
CA VAL A 155 10.97 0.84 1.95
C VAL A 155 11.44 1.79 3.05
N TYR A 156 11.51 1.33 4.31
CA TYR A 156 12.05 2.11 5.41
C TYR A 156 13.49 2.57 5.14
N GLU A 157 14.36 1.65 4.73
CA GLU A 157 15.75 1.96 4.41
C GLU A 157 15.87 2.88 3.19
N TYR A 158 15.06 2.63 2.15
CA TYR A 158 15.02 3.47 0.96
C TYR A 158 14.74 4.93 1.33
N PHE A 159 13.65 5.20 2.04
CA PHE A 159 13.31 6.57 2.43
C PHE A 159 14.28 7.18 3.44
N SER A 160 14.79 6.38 4.38
CA SER A 160 15.82 6.85 5.32
C SER A 160 17.10 7.28 4.58
N SER A 161 17.53 6.52 3.58
CA SER A 161 18.69 6.89 2.75
C SER A 161 18.43 8.15 1.93
N LYS A 162 17.20 8.35 1.44
CA LYS A 162 16.82 9.55 0.69
C LYS A 162 16.86 10.80 1.55
N VAL A 163 16.34 10.75 2.78
CA VAL A 163 16.45 11.85 3.75
C VAL A 163 17.92 12.25 3.92
N ASN A 164 18.79 11.30 4.25
CA ASN A 164 20.22 11.55 4.47
C ASN A 164 20.93 12.12 3.23
N SER A 165 20.55 11.70 2.02
CA SER A 165 21.13 12.22 0.79
C SER A 165 20.67 13.64 0.46
N SER A 166 19.44 14.01 0.83
CA SER A 166 18.86 15.34 0.60
C SER A 166 19.43 16.40 1.54
N THR A 167 19.83 16.02 2.77
CA THR A 167 20.41 16.92 3.78
C THR A 167 21.78 17.50 3.38
N SER A 168 22.41 16.99 2.32
CA SER A 168 23.76 17.40 1.88
C SER A 168 23.78 18.52 0.84
N ARG A 169 22.63 18.98 0.32
CA ARG A 169 22.60 19.80 -0.91
C ARG A 169 22.06 21.23 -0.80
N GLU A 170 21.36 21.66 0.25
CA GLU A 170 20.91 23.06 0.38
C GLU A 170 20.45 23.42 1.81
N ASP A 171 20.68 24.67 2.21
CA ASP A 171 20.52 25.22 3.56
C ASP A 171 19.07 25.18 4.12
N ASN A 172 18.98 24.88 5.43
CA ASN A 172 17.96 25.30 6.40
C ASN A 172 16.60 24.57 6.53
N VAL A 173 16.51 23.25 6.37
CA VAL A 173 15.67 22.40 7.26
C VAL A 173 16.33 21.01 7.37
N VAL A 174 16.97 20.74 8.50
CA VAL A 174 17.60 19.44 8.78
C VAL A 174 16.52 18.44 9.16
N ALA A 175 16.01 17.71 8.18
CA ALA A 175 15.39 16.42 8.47
C ALA A 175 16.52 15.44 8.79
N ASP A 176 16.89 15.36 10.07
CA ASP A 176 18.03 14.55 10.54
C ASP A 176 17.75 13.04 10.46
N SER A 177 16.48 12.66 10.31
CA SER A 177 16.02 11.26 10.22
C SER A 177 14.56 11.18 9.76
N LEU A 178 14.17 10.04 9.18
CA LEU A 178 12.78 9.76 8.80
C LEU A 178 11.84 9.63 10.02
N LEU A 179 12.39 9.23 11.17
CA LEU A 179 11.69 8.99 12.43
C LEU A 179 12.40 9.73 13.55
N LYS A 180 11.63 10.23 14.52
CA LYS A 180 12.21 10.76 15.77
C LYS A 180 12.98 9.65 16.50
N SER A 181 14.02 10.02 17.26
CA SER A 181 14.88 9.08 17.99
C SER A 181 14.11 8.08 18.86
N ASP A 182 13.05 8.55 19.54
CA ASP A 182 12.26 7.72 20.45
C ASP A 182 11.40 6.67 19.70
N ASP A 183 10.98 7.00 18.48
CA ASP A 183 10.17 6.11 17.64
C ASP A 183 11.04 5.13 16.85
N GLN A 184 12.29 5.50 16.54
CA GLN A 184 13.19 4.68 15.74
C GLN A 184 13.37 3.27 16.34
N LEU A 185 13.71 3.17 17.63
CA LEU A 185 13.91 1.86 18.29
C LEU A 185 12.64 1.00 18.26
N ARG A 186 11.46 1.62 18.44
CA ARG A 186 10.18 0.92 18.44
C ARG A 186 9.83 0.40 17.04
N ILE A 187 10.05 1.22 16.02
CA ILE A 187 9.82 0.84 14.62
C ILE A 187 10.82 -0.22 14.17
N GLU A 188 12.10 -0.11 14.53
CA GLU A 188 13.10 -1.14 14.19
C GLU A 188 12.73 -2.49 14.81
N MET A 189 12.33 -2.52 16.09
CA MET A 189 11.84 -3.74 16.72
C MET A 189 10.63 -4.31 15.96
N LEU A 190 9.65 -3.47 15.62
CA LEU A 190 8.47 -3.91 14.88
C LEU A 190 8.83 -4.46 13.48
N LEU A 191 9.72 -3.79 12.76
CA LEU A 191 10.23 -4.25 11.46
C LEU A 191 10.94 -5.59 11.56
N ASN A 192 11.69 -5.85 12.63
CA ASN A 192 12.31 -7.15 12.87
C ASN A 192 11.24 -8.26 12.99
N TYR A 193 10.17 -8.04 13.74
CA TYR A 193 9.08 -9.01 13.89
C TYR A 193 8.27 -9.20 12.60
N LEU A 194 7.97 -8.13 11.89
CA LEU A 194 7.29 -8.20 10.60
C LEU A 194 8.14 -8.97 9.57
N GLU A 195 9.42 -8.67 9.49
CA GLU A 195 10.33 -9.32 8.55
C GLU A 195 10.55 -10.81 8.85
N ASP A 196 10.71 -11.17 10.12
CA ASP A 196 10.85 -12.57 10.51
C ASP A 196 9.62 -13.41 10.09
N GLY A 197 8.42 -12.84 10.24
CA GLY A 197 7.16 -13.42 9.76
C GLY A 197 7.04 -13.48 8.24
N ASP A 198 7.27 -12.36 7.54
CA ASP A 198 7.19 -12.24 6.07
C ASP A 198 8.15 -13.23 5.38
N LEU A 199 9.38 -13.34 5.91
CA LEU A 199 10.41 -14.24 5.41
C LEU A 199 10.33 -15.66 5.97
N ARG A 200 9.39 -15.93 6.89
CA ARG A 200 9.14 -17.23 7.54
C ARG A 200 10.38 -17.81 8.21
N GLN A 201 11.17 -16.96 8.87
CA GLN A 201 12.41 -17.36 9.54
C GLN A 201 12.14 -18.00 10.91
N TRP A 202 11.15 -17.49 11.63
CA TRP A 202 10.72 -17.92 12.97
C TRP A 202 11.83 -17.87 14.04
N ARG A 203 12.67 -16.84 14.01
CA ARG A 203 13.86 -16.74 14.88
C ARG A 203 13.62 -15.91 16.14
N LEU A 204 12.78 -14.89 16.07
CA LEU A 204 12.54 -13.99 17.21
C LEU A 204 11.72 -14.66 18.32
N PRO A 205 11.92 -14.27 19.59
CA PRO A 205 11.11 -14.73 20.72
C PRO A 205 9.63 -14.45 20.48
N GLU A 206 8.74 -15.36 20.88
CA GLU A 206 7.28 -15.20 20.76
C GLU A 206 6.76 -14.86 19.35
N ILE A 207 7.57 -15.02 18.30
CA ILE A 207 7.21 -14.62 16.93
C ILE A 207 5.96 -15.30 16.41
N ARG A 208 5.69 -16.54 16.84
CA ARG A 208 4.45 -17.26 16.47
C ARG A 208 3.23 -16.62 17.12
N ALA A 209 3.31 -16.27 18.40
CA ALA A 209 2.24 -15.59 19.12
C ALA A 209 2.00 -14.19 18.51
N PHE A 210 3.06 -13.46 18.21
CA PHE A 210 2.99 -12.19 17.48
C PHE A 210 2.29 -12.34 16.12
N ASN A 211 2.68 -13.33 15.32
CA ASN A 211 2.09 -13.57 13.99
C ASN A 211 0.62 -14.00 14.06
N VAL A 212 0.22 -14.77 15.07
CA VAL A 212 -1.20 -15.08 15.32
C VAL A 212 -1.96 -13.80 15.65
N GLY A 213 -1.48 -13.01 16.60
CA GLY A 213 -2.13 -11.76 17.00
C GLY A 213 -2.26 -10.77 15.84
N ILE A 214 -1.19 -10.55 15.08
CA ILE A 214 -1.22 -9.61 13.95
C ILE A 214 -2.12 -10.12 12.82
N SER A 215 -2.17 -11.43 12.57
CA SER A 215 -3.08 -12.00 11.57
C SER A 215 -4.55 -11.83 11.95
N GLU A 216 -4.88 -12.00 13.24
CA GLU A 216 -6.22 -11.75 13.76
C GLU A 216 -6.59 -10.27 13.61
N TRP A 217 -5.68 -9.35 13.97
CA TRP A 217 -5.87 -7.92 13.75
C TRP A 217 -6.05 -7.58 12.26
N ARG A 218 -5.29 -8.21 11.36
CA ARG A 218 -5.45 -8.03 9.91
C ARG A 218 -6.87 -8.33 9.47
N SER A 219 -7.44 -9.43 9.98
CA SER A 219 -8.81 -9.82 9.66
C SER A 219 -9.84 -8.82 10.19
N LYS A 220 -9.61 -8.29 11.39
CA LYS A 220 -10.49 -7.30 12.03
C LYS A 220 -10.43 -5.93 11.33
N MET A 221 -9.24 -5.50 10.90
CA MET A 221 -8.99 -4.20 10.25
C MET A 221 -9.22 -4.24 8.72
N ASN A 222 -9.58 -5.39 8.16
CA ASN A 222 -9.86 -5.50 6.74
C ASN A 222 -11.23 -4.91 6.40
N CYS A 223 -11.28 -3.70 5.84
CA CYS A 223 -12.50 -2.98 5.49
C CYS A 223 -13.30 -3.63 4.34
N ILE A 224 -12.71 -4.58 3.60
CA ILE A 224 -13.40 -5.38 2.58
C ILE A 224 -14.26 -6.46 3.25
N THR A 225 -13.67 -7.20 4.19
CA THR A 225 -14.34 -8.31 4.89
C THR A 225 -15.06 -7.87 6.17
N ASN A 226 -14.71 -6.70 6.69
CA ASN A 226 -15.27 -6.11 7.90
C ASN A 226 -15.51 -4.60 7.71
N PRO A 227 -16.60 -4.22 7.02
CA PRO A 227 -16.86 -2.83 6.61
C PRO A 227 -17.37 -1.91 7.74
N HIS A 228 -17.57 -2.46 8.95
CA HIS A 228 -18.14 -1.74 10.10
C HIS A 228 -17.09 -1.30 11.15
N VAL A 229 -15.82 -1.55 10.86
CA VAL A 229 -14.68 -0.98 11.60
C VAL A 229 -14.26 0.33 10.97
#